data_AF-A0A524H7J6-F1
#
_entry.id   AF-A0A524H7J6-F1
#
_cell.length_a   1.000
_cell.length_b   1.000
_cell.length_c   1.000
_cell.angle_alpha   90.00
_cell.angle_beta   90.00
_cell.angle_gamma   90.00
#
_symmetry.space_group_name_H-M   'P 1'
#
loop_
_entity.id
_entity.type
_entity.pdbx_description
1 polymer ?
#
loop_
_entity_poly.entity_id
_entity_poly.type
_entity_poly.pdbx_seq_one_letter_code
_entity_poly.pdbx_strand_id
1 'polypeptide(L)'
;MSEYRQRAWRAYSRMNMPITSEEAWRRTDLRALPAENFRLPAEGAFEDLPAVPAHLLKPLVADQHGGQIVLTPGGAQVDLDSKLANQGVVFTDLKTAEQKYPELLAKMVGKTVNPEEGKFASLAAAFCP
;
A
#
# COMPACT_ATOMS: atom_id res chain seq x y z
N MET A 1 -12.88 -8.33 -2.67
CA MET A 1 -12.03 -7.28 -2.09
C MET A 1 -12.78 -6.32 -1.17
N SER A 2 -13.92 -5.74 -1.57
CA SER A 2 -14.71 -4.85 -0.69
C SER A 2 -14.99 -5.44 0.71
N GLU A 3 -15.49 -6.68 0.79
CA GLU A 3 -15.74 -7.33 2.08
C GLU A 3 -14.47 -7.52 2.93
N TYR A 4 -13.35 -7.86 2.29
CA TYR A 4 -12.05 -7.97 2.96
C TYR A 4 -11.60 -6.63 3.57
N ARG A 5 -11.68 -5.53 2.79
CA ARG A 5 -11.34 -4.19 3.27
C ARG A 5 -12.26 -3.76 4.41
N GLN A 6 -13.57 -4.03 4.31
CA GLN A 6 -14.54 -3.73 5.38
C GLN A 6 -14.27 -4.51 6.66
N ARG A 7 -13.91 -5.79 6.55
CA ARG A 7 -13.50 -6.60 7.71
C ARG A 7 -12.26 -6.02 8.37
N ALA A 8 -11.23 -5.69 7.59
CA ALA A 8 -10.02 -5.06 8.08
C ALA A 8 -10.30 -3.72 8.78
N TRP A 9 -11.19 -2.90 8.24
CA TRP A 9 -11.62 -1.66 8.89
C TRP A 9 -12.34 -1.92 10.22
N ARG A 10 -13.21 -2.93 10.31
CA ARG A 10 -13.86 -3.32 11.57
C ARG A 10 -12.85 -3.81 12.62
N ALA A 11 -11.82 -4.53 12.19
CA ALA A 11 -10.72 -4.95 13.07
C ALA A 11 -9.96 -3.74 13.61
N TYR A 12 -9.54 -2.85 12.70
CA TYR A 12 -8.86 -1.59 13.04
C TYR A 12 -9.64 -0.80 14.10
N SER A 13 -10.94 -0.59 13.88
CA SER A 13 -11.77 0.24 14.77
C SER A 13 -11.96 -0.34 16.17
N ARG A 14 -11.79 -1.65 16.37
CA ARG A 14 -11.89 -2.28 17.71
C ARG A 14 -10.57 -2.35 18.46
N MET A 15 -9.44 -2.31 17.74
CA MET A 15 -8.12 -2.40 18.36
C MET A 15 -7.70 -1.07 18.97
N ASN A 16 -7.01 -1.12 20.11
CA ASN A 16 -6.36 0.06 20.68
C ASN A 16 -5.05 0.35 19.95
N MET A 17 -4.53 1.57 20.13
CA MET A 17 -3.14 1.85 19.75
C MET A 17 -2.20 0.99 20.59
N PRO A 18 -1.13 0.44 19.98
CA PRO A 18 -0.20 -0.38 20.71
C PRO A 18 0.54 0.41 21.79
N ILE A 19 0.90 -0.27 22.87
CA ILE A 19 1.63 0.31 24.01
C ILE A 19 2.99 -0.37 24.20
N THR A 20 3.93 0.34 24.82
CA THR A 20 5.32 -0.13 25.00
C THR A 20 5.49 -1.35 25.91
N SER A 21 4.43 -1.80 26.59
CA SER A 21 4.43 -3.07 27.32
C SER A 21 4.23 -4.29 26.42
N GLU A 22 3.75 -4.10 25.18
CA GLU A 22 3.68 -5.16 24.18
C GLU A 22 5.07 -5.38 23.57
N GLU A 23 5.56 -6.63 23.52
CA GLU A 23 6.95 -6.90 23.07
C GLU A 23 7.23 -6.38 21.65
N ALA A 24 6.25 -6.48 20.75
CA ALA A 24 6.36 -5.95 19.38
C ALA A 24 6.57 -4.42 19.32
N TRP A 25 6.19 -3.69 20.39
CA TRP A 25 6.22 -2.23 20.49
C TRP A 25 7.12 -1.71 21.61
N ARG A 26 7.87 -2.58 22.28
CA ARG A 26 8.70 -2.22 23.45
C ARG A 26 9.72 -1.12 23.17
N ARG A 27 10.15 -0.95 21.91
CA ARG A 27 11.14 0.05 21.47
C ARG A 27 10.54 1.17 20.60
N THR A 28 9.22 1.18 20.41
CA THR A 28 8.54 2.15 19.55
C THR A 28 7.34 2.74 20.28
N ASP A 29 7.52 3.94 20.83
CA ASP A 29 6.47 4.66 21.56
C ASP A 29 5.61 5.50 20.60
N LEU A 30 4.32 5.18 20.54
CA LEU A 30 3.35 5.84 19.66
C LEU A 30 2.46 6.86 20.35
N ARG A 31 2.68 7.16 21.65
CA ARG A 31 1.84 8.12 22.40
C ARG A 31 1.83 9.52 21.79
N ALA A 32 2.92 9.91 21.12
CA ALA A 32 3.05 11.20 20.45
C ALA A 32 2.43 11.22 19.04
N LEU A 33 1.98 10.08 18.50
CA LEU A 33 1.34 10.03 17.18
C LEU A 33 -0.08 10.58 17.27
N PRO A 34 -0.44 11.67 16.55
CA PRO A 34 -1.79 12.22 16.56
C PRO A 34 -2.70 11.41 15.62
N ALA A 35 -2.90 10.13 15.91
CA ALA A 35 -3.64 9.18 15.07
C ALA A 35 -5.05 9.71 14.70
N GLU A 36 -5.72 10.33 15.67
CA GLU A 36 -7.08 10.89 15.52
C GLU A 36 -7.15 12.13 14.62
N ASN A 37 -6.02 12.71 14.23
CA ASN A 37 -5.98 13.89 13.36
C ASN A 37 -5.85 13.52 11.88
N PHE A 38 -5.48 12.27 11.56
CA PHE A 38 -5.34 11.84 10.16
C PHE A 38 -6.70 11.68 9.50
N ARG A 39 -6.81 12.12 8.25
CA ARG A 39 -8.00 12.00 7.43
C ARG A 39 -7.59 11.47 6.06
N LEU A 40 -8.53 10.82 5.38
CA LEU A 40 -8.32 10.51 3.96
C LEU A 40 -8.27 11.82 3.18
N PRO A 41 -7.35 11.94 2.21
CA PRO A 41 -7.28 13.12 1.36
C PRO A 41 -8.59 13.30 0.60
N ALA A 42 -9.00 14.56 0.41
CA ALA A 42 -10.10 14.89 -0.48
C ALA A 42 -9.73 14.55 -1.93
N GLU A 43 -10.74 14.41 -2.78
CA GLU A 43 -10.54 14.29 -4.22
C GLU A 43 -9.76 15.50 -4.75
N GLY A 44 -8.80 15.26 -5.65
CA GLY A 44 -7.92 16.31 -6.18
C GLY A 44 -6.86 16.85 -5.22
N ALA A 45 -6.82 16.43 -3.94
CA ALA A 45 -5.85 16.95 -2.95
C ALA A 45 -4.38 16.65 -3.30
N PHE A 46 -4.14 15.83 -4.33
CA PHE A 46 -2.83 15.46 -4.82
C PHE A 46 -2.38 16.25 -6.06
N GLU A 47 -3.25 17.06 -6.66
CA GLU A 47 -2.94 17.81 -7.88
C GLU A 47 -1.87 18.88 -7.67
N ASP A 48 -1.79 19.42 -6.45
CA ASP A 48 -0.80 20.44 -6.06
C ASP A 48 0.51 19.84 -5.51
N LEU A 49 0.66 18.51 -5.50
CA LEU A 49 1.88 17.88 -5.00
C LEU A 49 3.04 18.06 -6.00
N PRO A 50 4.27 18.30 -5.51
CA PRO A 50 5.42 18.40 -6.38
C PRO A 50 5.67 17.07 -7.10
N ALA A 51 6.15 17.16 -8.34
CA ALA A 51 6.59 15.99 -9.09
C ALA A 51 7.69 15.23 -8.33
N VAL A 52 7.73 13.91 -8.52
CA VAL A 52 8.76 13.06 -7.92
C VAL A 52 10.13 13.53 -8.44
N PRO A 53 11.10 13.82 -7.55
CA PRO A 53 12.42 14.24 -7.97
C PRO A 53 13.06 13.24 -8.96
N ALA A 54 13.46 13.71 -10.14
CA ALA A 54 13.92 12.86 -11.24
C ALA A 54 15.11 11.96 -10.87
N HIS A 55 15.96 12.37 -9.92
CA HIS A 55 17.08 11.56 -9.47
C HIS A 55 16.63 10.30 -8.70
N LEU A 56 15.45 10.32 -8.07
CA LEU A 56 14.86 9.15 -7.40
C LEU A 56 14.25 8.15 -8.38
N LEU A 57 13.98 8.57 -9.62
CA LEU A 57 13.43 7.71 -10.67
C LEU A 57 14.52 6.96 -11.44
N LYS A 58 15.80 7.30 -11.23
CA LYS A 58 16.91 6.64 -11.91
C LYS A 58 17.12 5.21 -11.38
N PRO A 59 17.54 4.26 -12.24
CA PRO A 59 17.97 2.94 -11.78
C PRO A 59 19.03 3.03 -10.69
N LEU A 60 18.87 2.24 -9.62
CA LEU A 60 19.88 2.12 -8.57
C LEU A 60 21.09 1.31 -9.05
N VAL A 61 20.86 0.38 -9.98
CA VAL A 61 21.85 -0.51 -10.56
C VAL A 61 21.56 -0.65 -12.06
N ALA A 62 22.61 -0.76 -12.87
CA ALA A 62 22.55 -0.85 -14.33
C ALA A 62 21.96 0.39 -15.01
N ASP A 63 21.85 0.34 -16.34
CA ASP A 63 21.46 1.49 -17.17
C ASP A 63 19.93 1.63 -17.31
N GLN A 64 19.15 0.57 -17.05
CA GLN A 64 17.69 0.53 -17.27
C GLN A 64 16.95 -0.27 -16.19
N HIS A 65 15.71 0.15 -15.89
CA HIS A 65 14.78 -0.62 -15.05
C HIS A 65 14.17 -1.77 -15.85
N GLY A 66 14.03 -2.95 -15.25
CA GLY A 66 13.15 -4.00 -15.79
C GLY A 66 11.67 -3.65 -15.66
N GLY A 67 11.32 -2.81 -14.68
CA GLY A 67 10.02 -2.18 -14.50
C GLY A 67 10.06 -1.23 -13.31
N GLN A 68 9.20 -0.22 -13.33
CA GLN A 68 9.07 0.78 -12.27
C GLN A 68 7.59 1.07 -11.99
N ILE A 69 7.22 1.13 -10.71
CA ILE A 69 5.92 1.66 -10.27
C ILE A 69 6.19 2.89 -9.42
N VAL A 70 5.64 4.03 -9.82
CA VAL A 70 5.62 5.25 -9.02
C VAL A 70 4.23 5.38 -8.40
N LEU A 71 4.14 5.11 -7.09
CA LEU A 71 2.90 5.25 -6.32
C LEU A 71 2.80 6.66 -5.76
N THR A 72 1.74 7.37 -6.13
CA THR A 72 1.40 8.68 -5.61
C THR A 72 0.00 8.66 -5.01
N PRO A 73 -0.37 9.66 -4.18
CA PRO A 73 -1.75 9.78 -3.73
C PRO A 73 -2.76 9.95 -4.88
N GLY A 74 -2.32 10.42 -6.06
CA GLY A 74 -3.15 10.55 -7.27
C GLY A 74 -3.26 9.29 -8.12
N GLY A 75 -2.60 8.20 -7.73
CA GLY A 75 -2.57 6.95 -8.47
C GLY A 75 -1.15 6.46 -8.77
N ALA A 76 -1.07 5.47 -9.66
CA ALA A 76 0.17 4.82 -10.02
C ALA A 76 0.58 5.12 -11.46
N GLN A 77 1.86 5.38 -11.68
CA GLN A 77 2.48 5.28 -12.99
C GLN A 77 3.26 3.97 -13.03
N VAL A 78 3.07 3.20 -14.10
CA VAL A 78 3.66 1.87 -14.26
C VAL A 78 4.40 1.83 -15.58
N ASP A 79 5.68 1.52 -15.52
CA ASP A 79 6.54 1.22 -16.66
C ASP A 79 7.06 -0.22 -16.52
N LEU A 80 7.07 -0.97 -17.62
CA LEU A 80 7.54 -2.35 -17.64
C LEU A 80 8.26 -2.59 -18.96
N ASP A 81 9.43 -3.22 -18.90
CA ASP A 81 10.17 -3.62 -20.10
C ASP A 81 9.28 -4.51 -20.98
N SER A 82 9.14 -4.11 -22.24
CA SER A 82 8.31 -4.82 -23.22
C SER A 82 8.65 -6.30 -23.39
N LYS A 83 9.92 -6.70 -23.21
CA LYS A 83 10.35 -8.11 -23.25
C LYS A 83 9.76 -8.90 -22.08
N LEU A 84 9.64 -8.30 -20.89
CA LEU A 84 9.00 -8.92 -19.72
C LEU A 84 7.49 -8.94 -19.88
N ALA A 85 6.89 -7.86 -20.38
CA ALA A 85 5.47 -7.81 -20.70
C ALA A 85 5.06 -8.92 -21.68
N ASN A 86 5.85 -9.11 -22.74
CA ASN A 86 5.64 -10.16 -23.74
C ASN A 86 5.84 -11.59 -23.20
N GLN A 87 6.53 -11.75 -22.06
CA GLN A 87 6.65 -13.03 -21.35
C GLN A 87 5.48 -13.30 -20.41
N GLY A 88 4.50 -12.39 -20.32
CA GLY A 88 3.31 -12.54 -19.49
C GLY A 88 3.48 -12.04 -18.05
N VAL A 89 4.50 -11.24 -17.77
CA VAL A 89 4.69 -10.63 -16.45
C VAL A 89 3.58 -9.61 -16.19
N VAL A 90 2.81 -9.82 -15.12
CA VAL A 90 1.85 -8.85 -14.60
C VAL A 90 2.54 -7.96 -13.57
N PHE A 91 2.83 -6.72 -13.95
CA PHE A 91 3.49 -5.73 -13.10
C PHE A 91 2.60 -4.49 -13.02
N THR A 92 1.90 -4.30 -11.90
CA THR A 92 0.91 -3.21 -11.74
C THR A 92 0.59 -2.97 -10.26
N ASP A 93 -0.05 -1.85 -9.94
CA ASP A 93 -0.49 -1.51 -8.59
C ASP A 93 -1.70 -2.35 -8.14
N LEU A 94 -2.02 -2.34 -6.84
CA LEU A 94 -3.06 -3.21 -6.28
C LEU A 94 -4.46 -2.85 -6.77
N LYS A 95 -4.77 -1.56 -6.95
CA LYS A 95 -6.04 -1.08 -7.49
C LYS A 95 -6.25 -1.58 -8.91
N THR A 96 -5.24 -1.44 -9.77
CA THR A 96 -5.30 -1.96 -11.14
C THR A 96 -5.35 -3.49 -11.15
N ALA A 97 -4.61 -4.17 -10.26
CA ALA A 97 -4.66 -5.63 -10.12
C ALA A 97 -6.05 -6.12 -9.69
N GLU A 98 -6.72 -5.41 -8.78
CA GLU A 98 -8.08 -5.71 -8.34
C GLU A 98 -9.08 -5.64 -9.49
N GLN A 99 -8.92 -4.66 -10.39
CA GLN A 99 -9.82 -4.45 -11.52
C GLN A 99 -9.55 -5.40 -12.68
N LYS A 100 -8.28 -5.64 -13.01
CA LYS A 100 -7.87 -6.38 -14.22
C LYS A 100 -7.54 -7.85 -13.98
N TYR A 101 -7.13 -8.21 -12.77
CA TYR A 101 -6.68 -9.55 -12.39
C TYR A 101 -7.27 -10.03 -11.05
N PRO A 102 -8.60 -9.90 -10.82
CA PRO A 102 -9.21 -10.19 -9.52
C PRO A 102 -8.99 -11.63 -9.05
N GLU A 103 -8.92 -12.59 -9.97
CA GLU A 103 -8.67 -14.01 -9.68
C GLU A 103 -7.24 -14.29 -9.22
N LEU A 104 -6.24 -13.57 -9.75
CA LEU A 104 -4.87 -13.65 -9.26
C LEU A 104 -4.77 -13.01 -7.88
N LEU A 105 -5.36 -11.81 -7.74
CA LEU A 105 -5.32 -11.08 -6.48
C LEU A 105 -5.99 -11.85 -5.34
N ALA A 106 -7.16 -12.46 -5.58
CA ALA A 106 -7.89 -13.25 -4.60
C ALA A 106 -7.08 -14.45 -4.07
N LYS A 107 -6.13 -14.98 -4.84
CA LYS A 107 -5.25 -16.07 -4.39
C LYS A 107 -4.17 -15.61 -3.42
N MET A 108 -3.90 -14.30 -3.30
CA MET A 108 -2.77 -13.76 -2.54
C MET A 108 -3.22 -12.89 -1.35
N VAL A 109 -4.31 -12.14 -1.51
CA VAL A 109 -4.78 -11.19 -0.49
C VAL A 109 -5.06 -11.88 0.85
N GLY A 110 -4.53 -11.29 1.93
CA GLY A 110 -4.76 -11.72 3.31
C GLY A 110 -4.10 -13.04 3.70
N LYS A 111 -3.28 -13.66 2.83
CA LYS A 111 -2.58 -14.91 3.14
C LYS A 111 -1.23 -14.71 3.83
N THR A 112 -0.51 -13.65 3.47
CA THR A 112 0.82 -13.37 4.02
C THR A 112 0.76 -12.59 5.32
N VAL A 113 -0.18 -11.64 5.41
CA VAL A 113 -0.40 -10.83 6.60
C VAL A 113 -1.87 -10.93 6.94
N ASN A 114 -2.19 -11.47 8.11
CA ASN A 114 -3.57 -11.48 8.59
C ASN A 114 -3.92 -10.07 9.10
N PRO A 115 -4.98 -9.42 8.58
CA PRO A 115 -5.40 -8.10 9.04
C PRO A 115 -5.66 -8.02 10.54
N GLU A 116 -5.99 -9.15 11.19
CA GLU A 116 -6.27 -9.22 12.62
C GLU A 116 -5.00 -9.27 13.49
N GLU A 117 -3.80 -9.34 12.91
CA GLU A 117 -2.52 -9.40 13.67
C GLU A 117 -2.20 -8.11 14.43
N GLY A 118 -2.78 -6.97 14.03
CA GLY A 118 -2.60 -5.73 14.76
C GLY A 118 -3.20 -4.49 14.11
N LYS A 119 -3.11 -3.37 14.84
CA LYS A 119 -3.71 -2.07 14.47
C LYS A 119 -3.22 -1.58 13.10
N PHE A 120 -1.93 -1.71 12.77
CA PHE A 120 -1.41 -1.23 11.50
C PHE A 120 -1.61 -2.21 10.35
N ALA A 121 -1.62 -3.52 10.62
CA ALA A 121 -1.95 -4.54 9.62
C ALA A 121 -3.41 -4.39 9.15
N SER A 122 -4.34 -4.19 10.10
CA SER A 122 -5.75 -3.91 9.81
C SER A 122 -5.96 -2.59 9.05
N LEU A 123 -5.25 -1.53 9.43
CA LEU A 123 -5.30 -0.25 8.73
C LEU A 123 -4.81 -0.37 7.27
N ALA A 124 -3.66 -1.01 7.07
CA ALA A 124 -3.09 -1.24 5.75
C ALA A 124 -4.03 -2.10 4.90
N ALA A 125 -4.57 -3.19 5.44
CA ALA A 125 -5.51 -4.04 4.72
C ALA A 125 -6.83 -3.34 4.35
N ALA A 126 -7.26 -2.33 5.12
CA ALA A 126 -8.45 -1.54 4.82
C ALA A 126 -8.22 -0.54 3.67
N PHE A 127 -7.07 0.13 3.65
CA PHE A 127 -6.83 1.29 2.78
C PHE A 127 -5.72 1.13 1.74
N CYS A 128 -4.99 0.02 1.70
CA CYS A 128 -3.93 -0.19 0.70
C CYS A 128 -4.49 0.09 -0.71
N PRO A 129 -3.93 1.06 -1.44
CA PRO A 129 -4.43 1.45 -2.76
C PRO A 129 -4.22 0.33 -3.77
#